data_AF-A0A6G1KYZ7-F1
#
_entry.id   AF-A0A6G1KYZ7-F1
#
_cell.length_a   1.000
_cell.length_b   1.000
_cell.length_c   1.000
_cell.angle_alpha   90.00
_cell.angle_beta   90.00
_cell.angle_gamma   90.00
#
_symmetry.space_group_name_H-M   'P 1'
#
loop_
_entity.id
_entity.type
_entity.pdbx_description
1 polymer ?
#
loop_
_entity_poly.entity_id
_entity_poly.type
_entity_poly.pdbx_seq_one_letter_code
_entity_poly.pdbx_strand_id
1 'polypeptide(L)'
;MRTRARAADPTALDVAYLATTYGVDETEVQILLDAPTQELVKSFLLSLTEKGHEYDELKAEKLKVDVELENTVRTADSKVKSQKAQVTRQAKEIEELRNKLND
;
A
#
# COMPACT_ATOMS: atom_id res chain seq x y z
N MET A 1 7.51 10.80 6.75
CA MET A 1 6.07 11.09 6.82
C MET A 1 5.92 12.56 7.25
N ARG A 2 5.81 13.50 6.30
CA ARG A 2 5.53 14.90 6.61
C ARG A 2 4.02 15.04 6.77
N THR A 3 3.53 15.08 8.00
CA THR A 3 2.19 15.62 8.28
C THR A 3 2.26 17.12 8.02
N ARG A 4 2.07 17.53 6.75
CA ARG A 4 1.88 18.95 6.42
C ARG A 4 0.56 19.38 7.06
N ALA A 5 0.64 20.48 7.79
CA ALA A 5 -0.46 21.07 8.52
C ALA A 5 -1.70 21.14 7.62
N ARG A 6 -2.81 20.57 8.11
CA ARG A 6 -4.15 20.92 7.64
C ARG A 6 -4.19 22.46 7.55
N ALA A 7 -4.57 23.00 6.39
CA ALA A 7 -4.70 24.44 6.19
C ALA A 7 -5.38 25.07 7.41
N ALA A 8 -4.80 26.14 7.95
CA ALA A 8 -5.29 26.82 9.14
C ALA A 8 -6.72 27.40 8.95
N ASP A 9 -7.20 27.44 7.71
CA ASP A 9 -8.56 27.78 7.32
C ASP A 9 -9.10 26.68 6.38
N PRO A 10 -10.23 26.00 6.70
CA PRO A 10 -10.82 24.94 5.88
C PRO A 10 -11.40 25.45 4.54
N THR A 11 -11.43 26.75 4.31
CA THR A 11 -11.87 27.37 3.06
C THR A 11 -10.72 27.90 2.20
N ALA A 12 -9.50 27.96 2.75
CA ALA A 12 -8.32 28.38 2.00
C ALA A 12 -7.78 27.23 1.14
N LEU A 13 -7.51 27.53 -0.13
CA LEU A 13 -6.92 26.59 -1.06
C LEU A 13 -5.41 26.45 -0.77
N ASP A 14 -4.94 25.23 -0.54
CA ASP A 14 -3.51 24.95 -0.40
C ASP A 14 -2.89 24.72 -1.80
N VAL A 15 -2.44 25.81 -2.40
CA VAL A 15 -1.88 25.83 -3.77
C VAL A 15 -0.64 24.94 -3.86
N ALA A 16 0.26 25.02 -2.88
CA ALA A 16 1.46 24.20 -2.83
C ALA A 16 1.15 22.70 -2.74
N TYR A 17 0.11 22.32 -2.00
CA TYR A 17 -0.35 20.93 -1.94
C TYR A 17 -0.92 20.47 -3.28
N LEU A 18 -1.77 21.27 -3.94
CA LEU A 18 -2.32 20.92 -5.26
C LEU A 18 -1.22 20.77 -6.30
N ALA A 19 -0.29 21.73 -6.37
CA ALA A 19 0.85 21.70 -7.26
C ALA A 19 1.67 20.41 -7.08
N THR A 20 2.00 20.09 -5.82
CA THR A 20 2.73 18.85 -5.50
C THR A 20 1.93 17.59 -5.84
N THR A 21 0.63 17.57 -5.54
CA THR A 21 -0.21 16.36 -5.67
C THR A 21 -0.46 16.00 -7.13
N TYR A 22 -0.65 17.02 -7.98
CA TYR A 22 -0.98 16.86 -9.39
C TYR A 22 0.22 17.08 -10.32
N GLY A 23 1.41 17.33 -9.78
CA GLY A 23 2.63 17.47 -10.58
C GLY A 23 2.63 18.70 -11.50
N VAL A 24 1.92 19.76 -11.11
CA VAL A 24 1.81 21.01 -11.87
C VAL A 24 2.60 22.12 -11.19
N ASP A 25 3.00 23.15 -11.94
CA ASP A 25 3.73 24.29 -11.37
C ASP A 25 2.83 25.12 -10.45
N GLU A 26 3.33 25.50 -9.27
CA GLU A 26 2.56 26.28 -8.30
C GLU A 26 2.14 27.64 -8.86
N THR A 27 2.99 28.25 -9.71
CA THR A 27 2.70 29.50 -10.42
C THR A 27 1.58 29.31 -11.43
N GLU A 28 1.54 28.17 -12.14
CA GLU A 28 0.44 27.87 -13.07
C GLU A 28 -0.89 27.72 -12.35
N VAL A 29 -0.90 27.08 -11.16
CA VAL A 29 -2.10 26.99 -10.33
C VAL A 29 -2.52 28.38 -9.84
N GLN A 30 -1.57 29.23 -9.46
CA GLN A 30 -1.88 30.61 -9.06
C GLN A 30 -2.47 31.43 -10.23
N ILE A 31 -1.89 31.33 -11.43
CA ILE A 31 -2.42 31.99 -12.64
C ILE A 31 -3.82 31.48 -12.97
N LEU A 32 -4.06 30.17 -12.84
CA LEU A 32 -5.37 29.56 -13.04
C LEU A 32 -6.42 30.15 -12.08
N LEU A 33 -6.06 30.46 -10.83
CA LEU A 33 -6.95 31.07 -9.86
C LEU A 33 -7.24 32.54 -10.17
N ASP A 34 -6.20 33.30 -10.53
CA ASP A 34 -6.31 34.74 -10.73
C ASP A 34 -6.92 35.12 -12.09
N ALA A 35 -6.65 34.33 -13.13
CA ALA A 35 -7.08 34.57 -14.50
C ALA A 35 -7.35 33.25 -15.26
N PRO A 36 -8.45 32.54 -14.96
CA PRO A 36 -8.74 31.24 -15.58
C PRO A 36 -8.98 31.38 -17.09
N THR A 37 -8.19 30.64 -17.87
CA THR A 37 -8.43 30.43 -19.30
C THR A 37 -8.90 29.00 -19.56
N GLN A 38 -9.58 28.77 -20.68
CA GLN A 38 -10.01 27.43 -21.07
C GLN A 38 -8.85 26.44 -21.15
N GLU A 39 -7.68 26.91 -21.61
CA GLU A 39 -6.47 26.10 -21.76
C GLU A 39 -5.87 25.71 -20.41
N LEU A 40 -5.73 26.66 -19.47
CA LEU A 40 -5.20 26.38 -18.13
C LEU A 40 -6.13 25.43 -17.35
N VAL A 41 -7.45 25.65 -17.43
CA VAL A 41 -8.43 24.75 -16.79
C VAL A 41 -8.32 23.34 -17.37
N LYS A 42 -8.25 23.21 -18.70
CA LYS A 42 -8.12 21.92 -19.36
C LYS A 42 -6.82 21.21 -18.97
N SER A 43 -5.71 21.93 -18.92
CA SER A 43 -4.41 21.39 -18.49
C SER A 43 -4.49 20.82 -17.08
N PHE A 44 -5.00 21.60 -16.13
CA PHE A 44 -5.15 21.16 -14.74
C PHE A 44 -6.08 19.94 -14.60
N LEU A 45 -7.19 19.91 -15.33
CA LEU A 45 -8.10 18.76 -15.32
C LEU A 45 -7.50 17.50 -15.94
N LEU A 46 -6.58 17.64 -16.91
CA LEU A 46 -5.83 16.50 -17.44
C LEU A 46 -4.87 15.95 -16.38
N SER A 47 -4.13 16.79 -15.66
CA SER A 47 -3.28 16.36 -14.53
C SER A 47 -4.08 15.69 -13.41
N LEU A 48 -5.29 16.19 -13.12
CA LEU A 48 -6.22 15.55 -12.19
C LEU A 48 -6.65 14.16 -12.67
N THR A 49 -6.95 14.03 -13.97
CA THR A 49 -7.36 12.75 -14.57
C THR A 49 -6.23 11.73 -14.52
N GLU A 50 -5.02 12.15 -14.88
CA GLU A 50 -3.81 11.32 -14.79
C GLU A 50 -3.56 10.85 -13.35
N LYS A 51 -3.67 11.75 -12.38
CA LYS A 51 -3.52 11.39 -10.97
C LYS A 51 -4.62 10.43 -10.48
N GLY A 52 -5.83 10.56 -11.02
CA GLY A 52 -6.92 9.61 -10.78
C GLY A 52 -6.58 8.21 -11.26
N HIS A 53 -6.04 8.08 -12.47
CA HIS A 53 -5.59 6.80 -13.02
C HIS A 53 -4.45 6.19 -12.19
N GLU A 54 -3.43 6.97 -11.83
CA GLU A 54 -2.32 6.50 -10.96
C GLU A 54 -2.86 5.97 -9.61
N TYR A 55 -3.85 6.65 -9.03
CA TYR A 55 -4.46 6.21 -7.78
C TYR A 55 -5.21 4.88 -7.94
N ASP A 56 -5.99 4.72 -9.00
CA ASP A 56 -6.73 3.48 -9.26
C ASP A 56 -5.80 2.31 -9.53
N GLU A 57 -4.71 2.53 -10.28
CA GLU A 57 -3.64 1.55 -10.52
C GLU A 57 -2.96 1.15 -9.21
N LEU A 58 -2.53 2.11 -8.40
CA LEU A 58 -1.89 1.86 -7.11
C LEU A 58 -2.82 1.11 -6.15
N LYS A 59 -4.12 1.44 -6.16
CA LYS A 59 -5.13 0.75 -5.35
C LYS A 59 -5.29 -0.71 -5.79
N ALA A 60 -5.29 -0.98 -7.09
CA ALA A 60 -5.36 -2.33 -7.63
C ALA A 60 -4.10 -3.14 -7.28
N GLU A 61 -2.91 -2.53 -7.43
CA GLU A 61 -1.64 -3.17 -7.07
C GLU A 61 -1.57 -3.47 -5.57
N LYS A 62 -1.97 -2.53 -4.72
CA LYS A 62 -2.05 -2.75 -3.28
C LYS A 62 -2.93 -3.95 -2.93
N LEU A 63 -4.14 -4.03 -3.51
CA LEU A 63 -5.04 -5.15 -3.28
C LEU A 63 -4.40 -6.49 -3.68
N LYS A 64 -3.69 -6.51 -4.81
CA LYS A 64 -2.96 -7.70 -5.26
C LYS A 64 -1.88 -8.11 -4.24
N VAL A 65 -1.06 -7.16 -3.78
CA VAL A 65 0.01 -7.43 -2.81
C VAL A 65 -0.56 -7.89 -1.46
N ASP A 66 -1.66 -7.30 -1.00
CA ASP A 66 -2.34 -7.70 0.24
C ASP A 66 -2.80 -9.18 0.15
N VAL A 67 -3.37 -9.59 -0.99
CA VAL A 67 -3.79 -10.99 -1.23
C VAL A 67 -2.59 -11.94 -1.31
N GLU A 68 -1.51 -11.54 -2.00
CA GLU A 68 -0.28 -12.35 -2.09
C GLU A 68 0.36 -12.54 -0.72
N LEU A 69 0.37 -11.50 0.12
CA LEU A 69 0.85 -11.54 1.48
C LEU A 69 0.03 -12.50 2.34
N GLU A 70 -1.30 -12.38 2.32
CA GLU A 70 -2.21 -13.26 3.08
C GLU A 70 -2.00 -14.73 2.70
N ASN A 71 -1.91 -15.03 1.41
CA ASN A 71 -1.66 -16.39 0.92
C ASN A 71 -0.29 -16.92 1.36
N THR A 72 0.74 -16.07 1.34
CA THR A 72 2.09 -16.41 1.79
C THR A 72 2.09 -16.75 3.28
N VAL A 73 1.50 -15.89 4.12
CA VAL A 73 1.38 -16.11 5.57
C VAL A 73 0.62 -17.39 5.87
N ARG A 74 -0.54 -17.60 5.23
CA ARG A 74 -1.34 -18.81 5.41
C ARG A 74 -0.56 -20.08 5.04
N THR A 75 0.16 -20.05 3.92
CA THR A 75 0.97 -21.20 3.47
C THR A 75 2.11 -21.48 4.44
N ALA A 76 2.79 -20.44 4.92
CA ALA A 76 3.85 -20.55 5.90
C ALA A 76 3.33 -21.14 7.22
N ASP A 77 2.21 -20.66 7.73
CA ASP A 77 1.57 -21.18 8.95
C ASP A 77 1.18 -22.66 8.81
N SER A 78 0.59 -23.04 7.68
CA SER A 78 0.27 -24.44 7.37
C SER A 78 1.52 -25.32 7.35
N LYS A 79 2.61 -24.85 6.73
CA LYS A 79 3.89 -25.56 6.67
C LYS A 79 4.50 -25.74 8.06
N VAL A 80 4.51 -24.68 8.87
CA VAL A 80 5.03 -24.72 10.25
C VAL A 80 4.24 -25.71 11.10
N LYS A 81 2.90 -25.69 11.00
CA LYS A 81 2.04 -26.67 11.71
C LYS A 81 2.34 -28.10 11.30
N SER A 82 2.49 -28.35 9.99
CA SER A 82 2.83 -29.68 9.46
C SER A 82 4.20 -30.15 9.95
N GLN A 83 5.22 -29.30 9.87
CA GLN A 83 6.57 -29.60 10.35
C GLN A 83 6.59 -29.89 11.85
N LYS A 84 5.88 -29.10 12.65
CA LYS A 84 5.76 -29.33 14.10
C LYS A 84 5.13 -30.69 14.40
N ALA A 85 4.04 -31.04 13.71
CA ALA A 85 3.40 -32.34 13.87
C ALA A 85 4.35 -33.50 13.51
N GLN A 86 5.12 -33.36 12.42
CA GLN A 86 6.12 -34.35 12.01
C GLN A 86 7.23 -34.50 13.06
N VAL A 87 7.77 -33.39 13.58
CA VAL A 87 8.81 -33.42 14.62
C VAL A 87 8.29 -34.08 15.90
N THR A 88 7.07 -33.73 16.35
CA THR A 88 6.46 -34.37 17.53
C THR A 88 6.30 -35.88 17.33
N ARG A 89 5.84 -36.31 16.14
CA ARG A 89 5.70 -37.74 15.83
C ARG A 89 7.05 -38.46 15.84
N GLN A 90 8.06 -37.89 15.18
CA GLN A 90 9.40 -38.47 15.13
C GLN A 90 10.03 -38.56 16.54
N ALA A 91 9.83 -37.55 17.37
CA ALA A 91 10.30 -37.58 18.76
C ALA A 91 9.69 -38.74 19.55
N LYS A 92 8.38 -38.98 19.41
CA LYS A 92 7.68 -40.11 20.03
C LYS A 92 8.18 -41.46 19.50
N GLU A 93 8.36 -41.59 18.19
CA GLU A 93 8.89 -42.82 17.58
C GLU A 93 10.32 -43.12 18.08
N ILE A 94 11.18 -42.09 18.22
CA ILE A 94 12.53 -42.24 18.79
C ILE A 94 12.47 -42.70 20.25
N GLU A 95 11.58 -42.12 21.06
CA GLU A 95 11.39 -42.52 22.45
C GLU A 95 10.95 -43.99 22.56
N GLU A 96 9.95 -44.39 21.76
CA GLU A 96 9.46 -45.78 21.72
C GLU A 96 10.55 -46.77 21.30
N LEU A 97 11.38 -46.43 20.30
CA LEU A 97 12.50 -47.27 19.87
C LEU A 97 13.59 -47.39 20.94
N ARG A 98 13.89 -46.31 21.66
CA ARG A 98 14.86 -46.33 22.76
C ARG A 98 14.38 -47.21 23.91
N ASN A 99 13.10 -47.13 24.27
CA ASN A 99 12.54 -47.98 25.32
C ASN A 99 12.62 -49.47 24.92
N LYS A 100 12.23 -49.81 23.68
CA LYS A 100 12.34 -51.19 23.16
C LYS A 100 13.76 -51.75 23.09
N LEU A 101 14.78 -50.89 23.01
CA LEU A 101 16.19 -51.31 22.99
C LEU A 101 16.74 -51.56 24.41
N ASN A 102 16.16 -50.88 25.40
CA ASN A 102 16.59 -50.97 26.80
C ASN A 102 15.84 -52.06 27.60
N ASP A 103 14.77 -52.64 27.03
CA ASP A 103 14.04 -53.81 27.52
C ASP A 103 14.62 -55.11 26.91
#